data_AF-A0ABD2Q6N2-F1
#
_entry.id   AF-A0ABD2Q6N2-F1
#
_cell.length_a   1.000
_cell.length_b   1.000
_cell.length_c   1.000
_cell.angle_alpha   90.00
_cell.angle_beta   90.00
_cell.angle_gamma   90.00
#
_symmetry.space_group_name_H-M   'P 1'
#
loop_
_entity.id
_entity.type
_entity.pdbx_description
1 polymer ?
#
loop_
_entity_poly.entity_id
_entity_poly.type
_entity_poly.pdbx_seq_one_letter_code
_entity_poly.pdbx_strand_id
1 'polypeptide(L)'
;MASSFSDLGFTSNIVKSCNFLKWSDPTQIQELTAKPILDGRNLVALAETGSGKTGAYALPILQKLMENPSHYFALILTPTRELAMQVQQQFMALGKSLGLSVILLVGGIPISEQAKLIKTKPPHVIIATPGRLIDHIKKTKGFDEIKLKTMKFLVIDEADRMMGSDFEKILERILSILPRERQTLLFSATMSDKVSKLTKAAVRDPVRISTRKNKFQSISKLSQFVYLLPQCQIDCYLICLLRYALGTIKLSDSSNPEDAFPSLAPLRLNHDSDQTLDSDNQVLDNSCIVFTRKKQSSNRLALLLRQFINSPIIALNGDMPQPQRIGALAKFKKTPGSILVATDIASRGLDIPLVGLVINYDVPLDAKTYMHRIGRTARAGREGCALTLLTQYSVVFYIDEIEKHLTDTEGKTAFKVPSLLKPDSEEDKRLEQLVDDLEIEVQDASIRSKKAVADLSKGKRKGVMGAFTSVQDVKTPLAGQVTQHGLKSSQWASEASQERKKEIERVMAAVSTDKQATENQYSHVFTTSTKKRKSRASEKRSKKPRKF
;
A
#
# COMPACT_ATOMS: atom_id res chain seq x y z
N MET A 1 -12.33 -4.94 -25.66
CA MET A 1 -11.06 -5.25 -24.98
C MET A 1 -10.31 -6.22 -25.87
N ALA A 2 -9.00 -6.11 -25.93
CA ALA A 2 -8.17 -7.01 -26.71
C ALA A 2 -8.18 -8.38 -26.03
N SER A 3 -8.40 -9.44 -26.80
CA SER A 3 -8.38 -10.83 -26.29
C SER A 3 -6.96 -11.39 -26.20
N SER A 4 -5.96 -10.70 -26.76
CA SER A 4 -4.58 -11.18 -26.82
C SER A 4 -3.58 -10.04 -27.04
N PHE A 5 -2.30 -10.31 -26.76
CA PHE A 5 -1.22 -9.40 -27.10
C PHE A 5 -1.03 -9.21 -28.62
N SER A 6 -1.42 -10.18 -29.46
CA SER A 6 -1.40 -10.01 -30.92
C SER A 6 -2.37 -8.93 -31.40
N ASP A 7 -3.52 -8.80 -30.76
CA ASP A 7 -4.54 -7.79 -31.10
C ASP A 7 -4.04 -6.35 -30.85
N LEU A 8 -2.99 -6.20 -30.01
CA LEU A 8 -2.35 -4.93 -29.72
C LEU A 8 -1.27 -4.52 -30.75
N GLY A 9 -1.07 -5.33 -31.80
CA GLY A 9 -0.07 -5.09 -32.84
C GLY A 9 1.35 -5.56 -32.46
N PHE A 10 1.46 -6.47 -31.49
CA PHE A 10 2.75 -7.09 -31.14
C PHE A 10 3.09 -8.26 -32.07
N THR A 11 4.36 -8.35 -32.45
CA THR A 11 4.88 -9.44 -33.30
C THR A 11 4.83 -10.80 -32.60
N SER A 12 4.84 -11.88 -33.39
CA SER A 12 4.82 -13.26 -32.88
C SER A 12 5.93 -13.57 -31.87
N ASN A 13 7.09 -12.92 -31.99
CA ASN A 13 8.20 -13.12 -31.06
C ASN A 13 7.91 -12.51 -29.69
N ILE A 14 7.33 -11.31 -29.65
CA ILE A 14 6.88 -10.68 -28.40
C ILE A 14 5.75 -11.49 -27.76
N VAL A 15 4.77 -11.93 -28.57
CA VAL A 15 3.66 -12.77 -28.09
C VAL A 15 4.17 -14.10 -27.50
N LYS A 16 5.16 -14.75 -28.14
CA LYS A 16 5.81 -15.96 -27.59
C LYS A 16 6.47 -15.68 -26.24
N SER A 17 7.16 -14.55 -26.08
CA SER A 17 7.73 -14.15 -24.80
C SER A 17 6.65 -13.94 -23.72
N CYS A 18 5.53 -13.29 -24.06
CA CYS A 18 4.38 -13.16 -23.14
C CYS A 18 3.83 -14.53 -22.71
N ASN A 19 3.60 -15.42 -23.67
CA ASN A 19 3.07 -16.76 -23.40
C ASN A 19 4.02 -17.60 -22.53
N PHE A 20 5.33 -17.49 -22.74
CA PHE A 20 6.34 -18.16 -21.89
C PHE A 20 6.27 -17.68 -20.44
N LEU A 21 5.92 -16.40 -20.22
CA LEU A 21 5.69 -15.83 -18.89
C LEU A 21 4.26 -16.04 -18.38
N LYS A 22 3.46 -16.85 -19.07
CA LYS A 22 2.04 -17.09 -18.78
C LYS A 22 1.19 -15.80 -18.77
N TRP A 23 1.55 -14.81 -19.59
CA TRP A 23 0.74 -13.61 -19.80
C TRP A 23 -0.22 -13.87 -20.96
N SER A 24 -1.42 -14.37 -20.66
CA SER A 24 -2.48 -14.63 -21.65
C SER A 24 -3.13 -13.35 -22.14
N ASP A 25 -3.59 -12.52 -21.20
CA ASP A 25 -4.45 -11.37 -21.48
C ASP A 25 -3.72 -10.06 -21.12
N PRO A 26 -3.76 -9.03 -22.00
CA PRO A 26 -3.18 -7.74 -21.69
C PRO A 26 -3.97 -7.04 -20.59
N THR A 27 -3.25 -6.40 -19.65
CA THR A 27 -3.91 -5.56 -18.65
C THR A 27 -4.45 -4.28 -19.29
N GLN A 28 -5.46 -3.67 -18.67
CA GLN A 28 -6.07 -2.43 -19.18
C GLN A 28 -5.04 -1.32 -19.50
N ILE A 29 -4.00 -1.16 -18.66
CA ILE A 29 -2.97 -0.16 -18.93
C ILE A 29 -2.13 -0.55 -20.15
N GLN A 30 -1.83 -1.83 -20.34
CA GLN A 30 -1.08 -2.33 -21.49
C GLN A 30 -1.86 -2.12 -22.79
N GLU A 31 -3.17 -2.42 -22.80
CA GLU A 31 -4.05 -2.17 -23.95
C GLU A 31 -4.05 -0.69 -24.34
N LEU A 32 -4.26 0.19 -23.36
CA LEU A 32 -4.39 1.62 -23.60
C LEU A 32 -3.07 2.26 -24.07
N THR A 33 -1.93 1.77 -23.58
CA THR A 33 -0.63 2.38 -23.90
C THR A 33 0.05 1.77 -25.13
N ALA A 34 -0.23 0.52 -25.49
CA ALA A 34 0.50 -0.19 -26.54
C ALA A 34 0.51 0.58 -27.87
N LYS A 35 -0.67 0.91 -28.40
CA LYS A 35 -0.79 1.61 -29.68
C LYS A 35 -0.13 3.00 -29.67
N PRO A 36 -0.42 3.91 -28.71
CA PRO A 36 0.26 5.20 -28.64
C PRO A 36 1.79 5.09 -28.60
N ILE A 37 2.34 4.11 -27.87
CA ILE A 37 3.79 3.93 -27.79
C ILE A 37 4.35 3.41 -29.12
N LEU A 38 3.71 2.43 -29.76
CA LEU A 38 4.13 1.89 -31.06
C LEU A 38 4.05 2.95 -32.18
N ASP A 39 3.08 3.87 -32.09
CA ASP A 39 2.92 5.03 -32.98
C ASP A 39 3.93 6.16 -32.68
N GLY A 40 4.86 5.96 -31.74
CA GLY A 40 5.94 6.91 -31.43
C GLY A 40 5.52 8.09 -30.55
N ARG A 41 4.33 8.06 -29.93
CA ARG A 41 3.84 9.16 -29.09
C ARG A 41 4.50 9.15 -27.71
N ASN A 42 4.83 10.35 -27.22
CA ASN A 42 5.15 10.54 -25.81
C ASN A 42 3.92 10.25 -24.95
N LEU A 43 4.13 9.81 -23.71
CA LEU A 43 3.04 9.28 -22.91
C LEU A 43 3.17 9.63 -21.43
N VAL A 44 2.05 9.91 -20.79
CA VAL A 44 1.90 9.99 -19.33
C VAL A 44 0.79 9.02 -18.93
N ALA A 45 1.14 7.95 -18.25
CA ALA A 45 0.24 6.90 -17.79
C ALA A 45 0.09 6.93 -16.26
N LEU A 46 -1.17 7.01 -15.83
CA LEU A 46 -1.56 6.86 -14.43
C LEU A 46 -2.25 5.52 -14.25
N ALA A 47 -1.60 4.67 -13.45
CA ALA A 47 -2.12 3.35 -13.14
C ALA A 47 -1.61 2.86 -11.79
N GLU A 48 -2.39 2.01 -11.14
CA GLU A 48 -2.10 1.49 -9.81
C GLU A 48 -0.82 0.65 -9.79
N THR A 49 -0.20 0.46 -8.63
CA THR A 49 0.88 -0.54 -8.50
C THR A 49 0.30 -1.94 -8.77
N GLY A 50 1.03 -2.80 -9.49
CA GLY A 50 0.55 -4.13 -9.87
C GLY A 50 -0.38 -4.18 -11.09
N SER A 51 -0.69 -3.04 -11.72
CA SER A 51 -1.52 -2.99 -12.95
C SER A 51 -0.81 -3.47 -14.23
N GLY A 52 0.44 -3.92 -14.16
CA GLY A 52 1.21 -4.35 -15.33
C GLY A 52 1.96 -3.23 -16.08
N LYS A 53 2.20 -2.07 -15.42
CA LYS A 53 2.92 -0.91 -16.00
C LYS A 53 4.26 -1.27 -16.64
N THR A 54 5.03 -2.15 -16.01
CA THR A 54 6.34 -2.56 -16.55
C THR A 54 6.21 -3.21 -17.92
N GLY A 55 5.25 -4.14 -18.09
CA GLY A 55 4.94 -4.71 -19.40
C GLY A 55 4.45 -3.66 -20.40
N ALA A 56 3.69 -2.68 -19.93
CA ALA A 56 3.08 -1.64 -20.75
C ALA A 56 4.11 -0.78 -21.52
N TYR A 57 5.30 -0.55 -20.94
CA TYR A 57 6.41 0.10 -21.65
C TYR A 57 7.48 -0.87 -22.15
N ALA A 58 7.71 -2.00 -21.48
CA ALA A 58 8.75 -2.96 -21.89
C ALA A 58 8.43 -3.60 -23.26
N LEU A 59 7.21 -4.07 -23.47
CA LEU A 59 6.80 -4.75 -24.71
C LEU A 59 7.01 -3.88 -25.96
N PRO A 60 6.50 -2.64 -26.04
CA PRO A 60 6.72 -1.80 -27.21
C PRO A 60 8.18 -1.37 -27.37
N ILE A 61 8.93 -1.15 -26.28
CA ILE A 61 10.37 -0.86 -26.36
C ILE A 61 11.13 -2.03 -26.99
N LEU A 62 10.84 -3.27 -26.56
CA LEU A 62 11.47 -4.47 -27.11
C LEU A 62 11.12 -4.66 -28.58
N GLN A 63 9.86 -4.44 -28.98
CA GLN A 63 9.47 -4.48 -30.38
C GLN A 63 10.24 -3.46 -31.23
N LYS A 64 10.32 -2.19 -30.77
CA LYS A 64 11.09 -1.16 -31.48
C LYS A 64 12.59 -1.42 -31.51
N LEU A 65 13.13 -2.04 -30.48
CA LEU A 65 14.53 -2.48 -30.45
C LEU A 65 14.77 -3.60 -31.47
N MET A 66 13.82 -4.51 -31.67
CA MET A 66 13.95 -5.56 -32.70
C MET A 66 13.89 -5.00 -34.12
N GLU A 67 13.08 -3.98 -34.36
CA GLU A 67 13.02 -3.26 -35.64
C GLU A 67 14.34 -2.54 -35.94
N ASN A 68 14.96 -1.94 -34.93
CA ASN A 68 16.20 -1.17 -35.07
C ASN A 68 17.18 -1.49 -33.92
N PRO A 69 17.95 -2.60 -34.01
CA PRO A 69 18.85 -3.01 -32.95
C PRO A 69 19.98 -2.00 -32.74
N SER A 70 20.07 -1.44 -31.53
CA SER A 70 21.20 -0.58 -31.14
C SER A 70 21.52 -0.71 -29.66
N HIS A 71 22.78 -0.43 -29.31
CA HIS A 71 23.14 -0.23 -27.91
C HIS A 71 22.57 1.09 -27.39
N TYR A 72 22.43 1.18 -26.06
CA TYR A 72 21.95 2.36 -25.35
C TYR A 72 20.60 2.89 -25.88
N PHE A 73 19.72 1.97 -26.29
CA PHE A 73 18.46 2.26 -26.94
C PHE A 73 17.42 2.86 -25.99
N ALA A 74 17.36 2.36 -24.75
CA ALA A 74 16.41 2.82 -23.75
C ALA A 74 17.05 3.04 -22.37
N LEU A 75 16.63 4.10 -21.69
CA LEU A 75 16.91 4.35 -20.28
C LEU A 75 15.62 4.32 -19.47
N ILE A 76 15.59 3.50 -18.43
CA ILE A 76 14.51 3.44 -17.46
C ILE A 76 15.04 3.96 -16.12
N LEU A 77 14.48 5.08 -15.68
CA LEU A 77 14.74 5.65 -14.37
C LEU A 77 13.71 5.11 -13.37
N THR A 78 14.21 4.68 -12.21
CA THR A 78 13.40 4.19 -11.09
C THR A 78 13.83 4.87 -9.78
N PRO A 79 12.92 5.10 -8.81
CA PRO A 79 13.23 5.75 -7.52
C PRO A 79 14.17 4.97 -6.61
N THR A 80 14.15 3.64 -6.66
CA THR A 80 14.81 2.78 -5.67
C THR A 80 15.61 1.67 -6.33
N ARG A 81 16.60 1.12 -5.61
CA ARG A 81 17.47 0.07 -6.13
C ARG A 81 16.68 -1.20 -6.42
N GLU A 82 15.73 -1.51 -5.55
CA GLU A 82 14.97 -2.74 -5.58
C GLU A 82 13.93 -2.71 -6.69
N LEU A 83 13.26 -1.58 -6.91
CA LEU A 83 12.40 -1.43 -8.09
C LEU A 83 13.20 -1.54 -9.38
N ALA A 84 14.41 -0.96 -9.44
CA ALA A 84 15.30 -1.11 -10.59
C ALA A 84 15.62 -2.59 -10.87
N MET A 85 15.90 -3.37 -9.82
CA MET A 85 16.13 -4.82 -9.93
C MET A 85 14.89 -5.57 -10.44
N GLN A 86 13.69 -5.23 -9.96
CA GLN A 86 12.45 -5.84 -10.43
C GLN A 86 12.20 -5.55 -11.91
N VAL A 87 12.36 -4.29 -12.32
CA VAL A 87 12.23 -3.91 -13.73
C VAL A 87 13.27 -4.65 -14.58
N GLN A 88 14.51 -4.80 -14.09
CA GLN A 88 15.55 -5.57 -14.80
C GLN A 88 15.14 -7.02 -15.01
N GLN A 89 14.64 -7.68 -13.96
CA GLN A 89 14.16 -9.07 -14.07
C GLN A 89 13.07 -9.19 -15.14
N GLN A 90 12.12 -8.27 -15.18
CA GLN A 90 11.05 -8.26 -16.19
C GLN A 90 11.58 -8.07 -17.62
N PHE A 91 12.50 -7.12 -17.84
CA PHE A 91 13.13 -6.94 -19.15
C PHE A 91 13.93 -8.18 -19.58
N MET A 92 14.71 -8.76 -18.67
CA MET A 92 15.51 -9.95 -18.94
C MET A 92 14.64 -11.16 -19.26
N ALA A 93 13.51 -11.32 -18.56
CA ALA A 93 12.54 -12.38 -18.80
C ALA A 93 11.89 -12.24 -20.18
N LEU A 94 11.37 -11.06 -20.50
CA LEU A 94 10.72 -10.76 -21.79
C LEU A 94 11.70 -10.83 -22.98
N GLY A 95 12.94 -10.40 -22.77
CA GLY A 95 13.97 -10.31 -23.80
C GLY A 95 14.88 -11.52 -23.93
N LYS A 96 14.65 -12.61 -23.17
CA LYS A 96 15.52 -13.79 -23.14
C LYS A 96 15.74 -14.40 -24.53
N SER A 97 14.68 -14.52 -25.33
CA SER A 97 14.70 -15.03 -26.71
C SER A 97 15.29 -14.04 -27.72
N LEU A 98 15.44 -12.77 -27.34
CA LEU A 98 15.85 -11.67 -28.22
C LEU A 98 17.34 -11.32 -28.09
N GLY A 99 18.10 -12.05 -27.26
CA GLY A 99 19.50 -11.69 -26.98
C GLY A 99 19.63 -10.35 -26.26
N LEU A 100 18.62 -9.93 -25.50
CA LEU A 100 18.59 -8.63 -24.84
C LEU A 100 19.75 -8.49 -23.84
N SER A 101 20.46 -7.35 -23.93
CA SER A 101 21.48 -6.94 -22.96
C SER A 101 20.93 -5.81 -22.11
N VAL A 102 20.79 -6.05 -20.80
CA VAL A 102 20.27 -5.09 -19.84
C VAL A 102 21.30 -4.87 -18.74
N ILE A 103 21.53 -3.61 -18.37
CA ILE A 103 22.38 -3.29 -17.22
C ILE A 103 21.59 -2.58 -16.12
N LEU A 104 21.93 -2.92 -14.88
CA LEU A 104 21.39 -2.31 -13.68
C LEU A 104 22.43 -1.36 -13.08
N LEU A 105 22.08 -0.08 -12.99
CA LEU A 105 22.92 0.96 -12.39
C LEU A 105 22.32 1.44 -11.07
N VAL A 106 22.74 0.83 -9.96
CA VAL A 106 22.23 1.13 -8.62
C VAL A 106 23.36 1.31 -7.60
N GLY A 107 23.09 2.07 -6.54
CA GLY A 107 24.00 2.21 -5.40
C GLY A 107 24.27 0.87 -4.71
N GLY A 108 25.24 0.81 -3.80
CA GLY A 108 25.56 -0.39 -2.99
C GLY A 108 26.11 -1.60 -3.75
N ILE A 109 26.28 -1.52 -5.06
CA ILE A 109 27.14 -2.39 -5.86
C ILE A 109 28.39 -1.56 -6.22
N PRO A 110 29.61 -2.11 -6.20
CA PRO A 110 30.81 -1.38 -6.61
C PRO A 110 30.68 -0.79 -8.02
N ILE A 111 31.15 0.45 -8.21
CA ILE A 111 31.04 1.14 -9.51
C ILE A 111 31.93 0.51 -10.57
N SER A 112 33.07 -0.03 -10.16
CA SER A 112 34.03 -0.75 -11.00
C SER A 112 33.43 -2.01 -11.62
N GLU A 113 32.60 -2.75 -10.87
CA GLU A 113 31.94 -3.97 -11.34
C GLU A 113 30.91 -3.63 -12.43
N GLN A 114 30.06 -2.64 -12.18
CA GLN A 114 29.09 -2.13 -13.16
C GLN A 114 29.82 -1.57 -14.40
N ALA A 115 30.91 -0.83 -14.21
CA ALA A 115 31.73 -0.28 -15.29
C ALA A 115 32.33 -1.39 -16.17
N LYS A 116 32.82 -2.48 -15.57
CA LYS A 116 33.34 -3.64 -16.32
C LYS A 116 32.24 -4.23 -17.21
N LEU A 117 31.03 -4.41 -16.68
CA LEU A 117 29.90 -4.93 -17.43
C LEU A 117 29.50 -4.05 -18.62
N ILE A 118 29.44 -2.72 -18.42
CA ILE A 118 29.18 -1.76 -19.53
C ILE A 118 30.20 -1.96 -20.65
N LYS A 119 31.48 -2.11 -20.29
CA LYS A 119 32.58 -2.22 -21.26
C LYS A 119 32.58 -3.57 -21.98
N THR A 120 32.37 -4.67 -21.27
CA THR A 120 32.45 -6.03 -21.84
C THR A 120 31.20 -6.42 -22.61
N LYS A 121 30.03 -5.91 -22.20
CA LYS A 121 28.75 -6.22 -22.83
C LYS A 121 27.90 -4.95 -22.90
N PRO A 122 28.10 -4.11 -23.94
CA PRO A 122 27.31 -2.90 -24.12
C PRO A 122 25.80 -3.20 -24.04
N PRO A 123 25.06 -2.50 -23.17
CA PRO A 123 23.64 -2.77 -22.96
C PRO A 123 22.79 -2.20 -24.10
N HIS A 124 21.68 -2.85 -24.41
CA HIS A 124 20.58 -2.24 -25.17
C HIS A 124 19.72 -1.37 -24.25
N VAL A 125 19.52 -1.81 -23.01
CA VAL A 125 18.65 -1.16 -22.02
C VAL A 125 19.42 -0.87 -20.74
N ILE A 126 19.36 0.38 -20.28
CA ILE A 126 19.89 0.81 -18.98
C ILE A 126 18.71 0.99 -18.03
N ILE A 127 18.78 0.35 -16.86
CA ILE A 127 17.83 0.56 -15.77
C ILE A 127 18.61 1.11 -14.59
N ALA A 128 18.24 2.29 -14.10
CA ALA A 128 19.08 3.01 -13.16
C ALA A 128 18.29 3.77 -12.08
N THR A 129 18.93 3.95 -10.92
CA THR A 129 18.56 5.06 -10.04
C THR A 129 19.27 6.34 -10.51
N PRO A 130 18.59 7.50 -10.51
CA PRO A 130 19.12 8.74 -11.10
C PRO A 130 20.51 9.16 -10.58
N GLY A 131 20.71 9.13 -9.26
CA GLY A 131 22.01 9.48 -8.67
C GLY A 131 23.14 8.56 -9.16
N ARG A 132 22.87 7.25 -9.29
CA ARG A 132 23.88 6.30 -9.73
C ARG A 132 24.19 6.43 -11.22
N LEU A 133 23.20 6.76 -12.05
CA LEU A 133 23.44 7.07 -13.46
C LEU A 133 24.42 8.24 -13.61
N ILE A 134 24.21 9.33 -12.87
CA ILE A 134 25.11 10.49 -12.88
C ILE A 134 26.52 10.13 -12.40
N ASP A 135 26.64 9.32 -11.35
CA ASP A 135 27.94 8.80 -10.91
C ASP A 135 28.67 8.06 -12.04
N HIS A 136 27.96 7.21 -12.78
CA HIS A 136 28.55 6.47 -13.90
C HIS A 136 29.01 7.41 -15.02
N ILE A 137 28.18 8.35 -15.44
CA ILE A 137 28.51 9.34 -16.48
C ILE A 137 29.77 10.14 -16.10
N LYS A 138 29.95 10.46 -14.81
CA LYS A 138 31.10 11.23 -14.32
C LYS A 138 32.38 10.41 -14.12
N LYS A 139 32.25 9.18 -13.62
CA LYS A 139 33.37 8.40 -13.08
C LYS A 139 33.79 7.21 -13.95
N THR A 140 32.93 6.75 -14.85
CA THR A 140 33.18 5.54 -15.65
C THR A 140 33.85 5.88 -16.97
N LYS A 141 35.13 5.48 -17.12
CA LYS A 141 35.86 5.66 -18.38
C LYS A 141 35.13 4.95 -19.53
N GLY A 142 34.81 5.69 -20.59
CA GLY A 142 34.14 5.16 -21.80
C GLY A 142 32.62 5.05 -21.70
N PHE A 143 32.01 5.45 -20.58
CA PHE A 143 30.57 5.61 -20.43
C PHE A 143 30.28 7.06 -20.04
N ASP A 144 30.07 7.89 -21.05
CA ASP A 144 29.90 9.33 -20.93
C ASP A 144 28.60 9.78 -21.64
N GLU A 145 28.40 11.10 -21.66
CA GLU A 145 27.24 11.75 -22.28
C GLU A 145 27.09 11.40 -23.77
N ILE A 146 28.19 11.08 -24.48
CA ILE A 146 28.17 10.76 -25.91
C ILE A 146 27.44 9.43 -26.16
N LYS A 147 27.63 8.44 -25.27
CA LYS A 147 26.97 7.13 -25.39
C LYS A 147 25.44 7.22 -25.30
N LEU A 148 24.90 8.26 -24.67
CA LEU A 148 23.45 8.44 -24.50
C LEU A 148 22.81 9.22 -25.65
N LYS A 149 23.58 9.82 -26.57
CA LYS A 149 23.05 10.68 -27.65
C LYS A 149 22.16 9.95 -28.65
N THR A 150 22.32 8.64 -28.82
CA THR A 150 21.53 7.83 -29.76
C THR A 150 20.28 7.22 -29.13
N MET A 151 20.04 7.49 -27.84
CA MET A 151 18.97 6.87 -27.08
C MET A 151 17.60 7.26 -27.62
N LYS A 152 16.75 6.25 -27.85
CA LYS A 152 15.42 6.42 -28.44
C LYS A 152 14.32 6.52 -27.39
N PHE A 153 14.50 5.89 -26.24
CA PHE A 153 13.49 5.86 -25.17
C PHE A 153 14.02 6.37 -23.84
N LEU A 154 13.23 7.24 -23.20
CA LEU A 154 13.33 7.55 -21.78
C LEU A 154 12.05 7.09 -21.07
N VAL A 155 12.18 6.24 -20.06
CA VAL A 155 11.08 5.88 -19.16
C VAL A 155 11.35 6.43 -17.78
N ILE A 156 10.34 7.07 -17.18
CA ILE A 156 10.35 7.52 -15.78
C ILE A 156 9.27 6.72 -15.06
N ASP A 157 9.66 5.71 -14.28
CA ASP A 157 8.72 4.80 -13.60
C ASP A 157 8.58 5.11 -12.10
N GLU A 158 7.37 4.99 -11.55
CA GLU A 158 7.01 5.47 -10.21
C GLU A 158 7.43 6.93 -9.95
N ALA A 159 7.09 7.81 -10.89
CA ALA A 159 7.48 9.23 -10.84
C ALA A 159 7.05 9.94 -9.54
N ASP A 160 5.93 9.54 -8.92
CA ASP A 160 5.47 10.13 -7.66
C ASP A 160 6.28 9.74 -6.43
N ARG A 161 7.12 8.71 -6.54
CA ARG A 161 8.08 8.31 -5.50
C ARG A 161 9.48 8.88 -5.72
N MET A 162 9.74 9.39 -6.92
CA MET A 162 10.98 10.08 -7.28
C MET A 162 10.96 11.54 -6.80
N MET A 163 10.77 11.80 -5.49
CA MET A 163 10.56 13.15 -4.97
C MET A 163 11.40 13.48 -3.72
N GLY A 164 12.22 14.54 -3.83
CA GLY A 164 13.05 15.14 -2.78
C GLY A 164 13.79 16.37 -3.35
N SER A 165 14.28 17.29 -2.50
CA SER A 165 14.93 18.54 -2.96
C SER A 165 16.18 18.31 -3.81
N ASP A 166 16.94 17.25 -3.54
CA ASP A 166 18.15 16.90 -4.30
C ASP A 166 17.84 16.16 -5.61
N PHE A 167 16.64 15.59 -5.71
CA PHE A 167 16.25 14.75 -6.83
C PHE A 167 15.98 15.55 -8.10
N GLU A 168 15.31 16.70 -7.97
CA GLU A 168 14.96 17.56 -9.11
C GLU A 168 16.21 18.00 -9.89
N LYS A 169 17.25 18.45 -9.17
CA LYS A 169 18.54 18.85 -9.77
C LYS A 169 19.22 17.71 -10.53
N ILE A 170 19.18 16.49 -9.97
CA ILE A 170 19.75 15.31 -10.61
C ILE A 170 19.00 15.00 -11.89
N LEU A 171 17.67 15.06 -11.88
CA LEU A 171 16.86 14.75 -13.04
C LEU A 171 16.99 15.80 -14.14
N GLU A 172 17.02 17.09 -13.79
CA GLU A 172 17.35 18.17 -14.74
C GLU A 172 18.70 17.94 -15.42
N ARG A 173 19.72 17.52 -14.65
CA ARG A 173 21.02 17.18 -15.23
C ARG A 173 20.92 16.00 -16.19
N ILE A 174 20.20 14.93 -15.83
CA ILE A 174 19.99 13.79 -16.74
C ILE A 174 19.30 14.26 -18.02
N LEU A 175 18.19 15.00 -17.90
CA LEU A 175 17.44 15.49 -19.06
C LEU A 175 18.27 16.38 -19.99
N SER A 176 19.23 17.13 -19.44
CA SER A 176 20.17 17.96 -20.23
C SER A 176 21.17 17.16 -21.05
N ILE A 177 21.49 15.93 -20.62
CA ILE A 177 22.44 15.02 -21.28
C ILE A 177 21.75 14.24 -22.40
N LEU A 178 20.47 13.90 -22.21
CA LEU A 178 19.72 13.06 -23.13
C LEU A 178 19.33 13.80 -24.42
N PRO A 179 19.26 13.10 -25.56
CA PRO A 179 18.91 13.71 -26.85
C PRO A 179 17.50 14.28 -26.82
N ARG A 180 17.31 15.47 -27.40
CA ARG A 180 15.99 16.14 -27.44
C ARG A 180 14.96 15.33 -28.22
N GLU A 181 15.37 14.68 -29.30
CA GLU A 181 14.54 13.80 -30.11
C GLU A 181 14.61 12.38 -29.54
N ARG A 182 13.67 12.08 -28.65
CA ARG A 182 13.45 10.77 -28.04
C ARG A 182 11.98 10.63 -27.67
N GLN A 183 11.53 9.40 -27.54
CA GLN A 183 10.23 9.10 -26.96
C GLN A 183 10.35 9.02 -25.44
N THR A 184 9.60 9.86 -24.73
CA THR A 184 9.55 9.89 -23.27
C THR A 184 8.22 9.32 -22.78
N LEU A 185 8.30 8.33 -21.90
CA LEU A 185 7.17 7.66 -21.27
C LEU A 185 7.24 7.87 -19.74
N LEU A 186 6.21 8.46 -19.14
CA LEU A 186 6.12 8.66 -17.70
C LEU A 186 5.02 7.78 -17.13
N PHE A 187 5.38 6.96 -16.14
CA PHE A 187 4.46 6.08 -15.43
C PHE A 187 4.41 6.45 -13.95
N SER A 188 3.21 6.62 -13.42
CA SER A 188 3.01 6.99 -12.02
C SER A 188 1.73 6.40 -11.45
N ALA A 189 1.67 6.22 -10.13
CA ALA A 189 0.41 5.90 -9.45
C ALA A 189 -0.46 7.15 -9.23
N THR A 190 0.16 8.33 -9.13
CA THR A 190 -0.53 9.59 -8.77
C THR A 190 0.02 10.80 -9.54
N MET A 191 -0.84 11.79 -9.80
CA MET A 191 -0.45 13.13 -10.30
C MET A 191 -0.36 14.14 -9.17
N SER A 192 0.76 14.18 -8.46
CA SER A 192 1.06 15.31 -7.55
C SER A 192 1.50 16.54 -8.35
N ASP A 193 1.50 17.71 -7.73
CA ASP A 193 1.99 18.94 -8.38
C ASP A 193 3.42 18.81 -8.86
N LYS A 194 4.25 18.07 -8.11
CA LYS A 194 5.63 17.83 -8.50
C LYS A 194 5.75 16.89 -9.70
N VAL A 195 4.92 15.83 -9.78
CA VAL A 195 4.84 14.99 -10.99
C VAL A 195 4.32 15.79 -12.18
N SER A 196 3.40 16.73 -11.96
CA SER A 196 2.93 17.65 -13.00
C SER A 196 4.06 18.56 -13.51
N LYS A 197 4.87 19.15 -12.61
CA LYS A 197 6.08 19.91 -12.98
C LYS A 197 7.08 19.06 -13.75
N LEU A 198 7.36 17.85 -13.26
CA LEU A 198 8.24 16.92 -13.96
C LEU A 198 7.72 16.56 -15.35
N THR A 199 6.42 16.30 -15.48
CA THR A 199 5.79 16.01 -16.76
C THR A 199 6.02 17.15 -17.75
N LYS A 200 5.81 18.40 -17.31
CA LYS A 200 6.05 19.59 -18.14
C LYS A 200 7.52 19.75 -18.55
N ALA A 201 8.46 19.36 -17.69
CA ALA A 201 9.89 19.47 -17.96
C ALA A 201 10.44 18.34 -18.85
N ALA A 202 9.95 17.11 -18.68
CA ALA A 202 10.54 15.91 -19.28
C ALA A 202 9.79 15.39 -20.51
N VAL A 203 8.48 15.66 -20.63
CA VAL A 203 7.60 15.00 -21.61
C VAL A 203 6.92 16.02 -22.52
N ARG A 204 7.22 15.98 -23.82
CA ARG A 204 6.68 16.89 -24.83
C ARG A 204 5.43 16.31 -25.49
N ASP A 205 4.36 17.09 -25.61
CA ASP A 205 3.07 16.66 -26.21
C ASP A 205 2.62 15.23 -25.82
N PRO A 206 2.47 14.92 -24.52
CA PRO A 206 2.11 13.56 -24.11
C PRO A 206 0.65 13.23 -24.36
N VAL A 207 0.41 12.03 -24.89
CA VAL A 207 -0.86 11.34 -24.71
C VAL A 207 -1.02 11.02 -23.23
N ARG A 208 -2.14 11.45 -22.65
CA ARG A 208 -2.46 11.22 -21.23
C ARG A 208 -3.43 10.06 -21.11
N ILE A 209 -3.03 9.05 -20.35
CA ILE A 209 -3.82 7.85 -20.09
C ILE A 209 -3.97 7.71 -18.59
N SER A 210 -5.20 7.53 -18.13
CA SER A 210 -5.49 7.21 -16.74
C SER A 210 -6.42 6.01 -16.69
N THR A 211 -5.96 4.93 -16.06
CA THR A 211 -6.81 3.79 -15.69
C THR A 211 -7.55 4.05 -14.39
N ARG A 212 -7.03 4.99 -13.58
CA ARG A 212 -7.74 5.52 -12.41
C ARG A 212 -8.75 6.56 -12.86
N LYS A 213 -10.03 6.35 -12.54
CA LYS A 213 -11.03 7.41 -12.72
C LYS A 213 -10.87 8.49 -11.65
N ASN A 214 -10.37 8.13 -10.44
CA ASN A 214 -9.98 9.09 -9.40
C ASN A 214 -8.84 8.61 -8.47
N LYS A 215 -8.11 9.56 -7.84
CA LYS A 215 -6.90 9.31 -7.01
C LYS A 215 -7.14 8.43 -5.78
N PHE A 216 -8.37 8.35 -5.30
CA PHE A 216 -8.77 7.67 -4.05
C PHE A 216 -9.93 6.69 -4.26
N GLN A 217 -10.08 6.19 -5.49
CA GLN A 217 -11.10 5.21 -5.85
C GLN A 217 -10.89 3.92 -5.07
N SER A 218 -11.93 3.46 -4.39
CA SER A 218 -11.95 2.14 -3.76
C SER A 218 -11.77 1.03 -4.81
N ILE A 219 -11.07 -0.04 -4.42
CA ILE A 219 -10.79 -1.17 -5.31
C ILE A 219 -12.04 -2.07 -5.31
N SER A 220 -12.58 -2.40 -6.48
CA SER A 220 -13.89 -3.06 -6.61
C SER A 220 -14.00 -4.46 -5.99
N LYS A 221 -12.87 -5.14 -5.73
CA LYS A 221 -12.80 -6.47 -5.09
C LYS A 221 -12.25 -6.41 -3.65
N LEU A 222 -12.16 -5.22 -3.07
CA LEU A 222 -11.63 -5.01 -1.72
C LEU A 222 -12.76 -4.73 -0.73
N SER A 223 -12.96 -5.64 0.22
CA SER A 223 -13.79 -5.40 1.39
C SER A 223 -13.04 -4.55 2.39
N GLN A 224 -13.62 -3.42 2.80
CA GLN A 224 -12.98 -2.47 3.73
C GLN A 224 -13.87 -2.30 4.95
N PHE A 225 -13.27 -2.39 6.14
CA PHE A 225 -13.96 -2.19 7.39
C PHE A 225 -13.15 -1.29 8.33
N VAL A 226 -13.86 -0.54 9.16
CA VAL A 226 -13.33 0.10 10.36
C VAL A 226 -13.91 -0.58 11.59
N TYR A 227 -13.21 -0.55 12.72
CA TYR A 227 -13.79 -0.99 13.98
C TYR A 227 -13.33 -0.08 15.11
N LEU A 228 -14.29 0.59 15.75
CA LEU A 228 -14.04 1.51 16.85
C LEU A 228 -13.94 0.71 18.16
N LEU A 229 -12.84 0.86 18.86
CA LEU A 229 -12.55 0.12 20.08
C LEU A 229 -11.79 0.97 21.11
N PRO A 230 -11.77 0.56 22.40
CA PRO A 230 -11.00 1.25 23.42
C PRO A 230 -9.48 1.10 23.20
N GLN A 231 -8.74 2.22 23.22
CA GLN A 231 -7.28 2.22 23.06
C GLN A 231 -6.52 1.30 24.03
N CYS A 232 -7.05 1.07 25.25
CA CYS A 232 -6.44 0.21 26.26
C CYS A 232 -6.54 -1.28 25.91
N GLN A 233 -7.56 -1.69 25.15
CA GLN A 233 -7.84 -3.09 24.80
C GLN A 233 -7.46 -3.42 23.34
N ILE A 234 -6.86 -2.49 22.59
CA ILE A 234 -6.51 -2.68 21.17
C ILE A 234 -5.67 -3.95 20.90
N ASP A 235 -4.76 -4.30 21.82
CA ASP A 235 -3.96 -5.52 21.73
C ASP A 235 -4.85 -6.78 21.81
N CYS A 236 -5.82 -6.80 22.72
CA CYS A 236 -6.77 -7.90 22.90
C CYS A 236 -7.68 -8.08 21.68
N TYR A 237 -8.27 -6.98 21.20
CA TYR A 237 -9.10 -6.99 20.00
C TYR A 237 -8.33 -7.51 18.78
N LEU A 238 -7.10 -7.03 18.57
CA LEU A 238 -6.27 -7.53 17.48
C LEU A 238 -6.05 -9.04 17.60
N ILE A 239 -5.76 -9.56 18.79
CA ILE A 239 -5.55 -10.99 19.02
C ILE A 239 -6.82 -11.79 18.71
N CYS A 240 -7.99 -11.37 19.21
CA CYS A 240 -9.26 -12.03 18.92
C CYS A 240 -9.56 -12.06 17.42
N LEU A 241 -9.41 -10.92 16.75
CA LEU A 241 -9.66 -10.79 15.32
C LEU A 241 -8.69 -11.62 14.48
N LEU A 242 -7.40 -11.68 14.84
CA LEU A 242 -6.41 -12.53 14.18
C LEU A 242 -6.69 -14.03 14.41
N ARG A 243 -7.07 -14.41 15.63
CA ARG A 243 -7.46 -15.80 15.95
C ARG A 243 -8.68 -16.23 15.17
N TYR A 244 -9.65 -15.33 14.99
CA TYR A 244 -10.81 -15.59 14.13
C TYR A 244 -10.39 -15.70 12.66
N ALA A 245 -9.62 -14.74 12.14
CA ALA A 245 -9.15 -14.71 10.76
C ALA A 245 -8.37 -15.98 10.37
N LEU A 246 -7.53 -16.48 11.28
CA LEU A 246 -6.74 -17.73 11.13
C LEU A 246 -7.52 -19.00 11.50
N GLY A 247 -8.80 -18.88 11.86
CA GLY A 247 -9.65 -19.99 12.25
C GLY A 247 -9.29 -20.76 13.52
N THR A 248 -8.44 -20.18 14.37
CA THR A 248 -8.14 -20.71 15.71
C THR A 248 -9.32 -20.60 16.67
N ILE A 249 -10.17 -19.58 16.51
CA ILE A 249 -11.44 -19.48 17.24
C ILE A 249 -12.60 -19.62 16.26
N LYS A 250 -13.54 -20.50 16.60
CA LYS A 250 -14.88 -20.55 16.00
C LYS A 250 -15.80 -19.84 16.96
N LEU A 251 -16.46 -18.78 16.50
CA LEU A 251 -17.27 -17.94 17.37
C LEU A 251 -18.75 -18.41 17.43
N SER A 252 -18.99 -19.70 17.24
CA SER A 252 -20.31 -20.34 17.37
C SER A 252 -20.18 -21.75 17.95
N ASP A 253 -21.12 -22.13 18.83
CA ASP A 253 -21.32 -23.51 19.29
C ASP A 253 -22.00 -24.41 18.24
N SER A 254 -22.41 -23.82 17.11
CA SER A 254 -23.03 -24.51 15.99
C SER A 254 -22.00 -25.35 15.21
N SER A 255 -22.38 -26.60 14.91
CA SER A 255 -21.63 -27.50 14.02
C SER A 255 -21.62 -27.05 12.55
N ASN A 256 -22.34 -25.97 12.21
CA ASN A 256 -22.42 -25.41 10.86
C ASN A 256 -21.44 -24.21 10.71
N PRO A 257 -20.47 -24.26 9.77
CA PRO A 257 -19.48 -23.18 9.56
C PRO A 257 -20.09 -21.82 9.18
N GLU A 258 -21.31 -21.80 8.64
CA GLU A 258 -22.02 -20.57 8.21
C GLU A 258 -22.77 -19.86 9.36
N ASP A 259 -22.85 -20.47 10.55
CA ASP A 259 -23.48 -19.88 11.76
C ASP A 259 -22.48 -19.12 12.67
N ALA A 260 -21.22 -18.98 12.22
CA ALA A 260 -20.16 -18.26 12.93
C ALA A 260 -20.06 -16.82 12.43
N PHE A 261 -20.30 -15.85 13.32
CA PHE A 261 -20.13 -14.40 13.10
C PHE A 261 -20.14 -13.96 11.62
N PRO A 262 -21.29 -14.00 10.91
CA PRO A 262 -21.34 -13.72 9.48
C PRO A 262 -20.71 -12.38 9.11
N SER A 263 -20.81 -11.37 9.98
CA SER A 263 -20.22 -10.06 9.76
C SER A 263 -18.68 -10.07 9.77
N LEU A 264 -18.06 -11.04 10.45
CA LEU A 264 -16.61 -11.22 10.48
C LEU A 264 -16.10 -12.12 9.35
N ALA A 265 -16.96 -12.89 8.67
CA ALA A 265 -16.59 -13.78 7.58
C ALA A 265 -15.60 -13.17 6.55
N PRO A 266 -15.71 -11.89 6.16
CA PRO A 266 -14.74 -11.26 5.26
C PRO A 266 -13.28 -11.23 5.77
N LEU A 267 -13.05 -11.39 7.09
CA LEU A 267 -11.71 -11.45 7.68
C LEU A 267 -11.06 -12.84 7.58
N ARG A 268 -11.83 -13.90 7.26
CA ARG A 268 -11.32 -15.27 7.20
C ARG A 268 -10.25 -15.40 6.11
N LEU A 269 -9.12 -15.98 6.49
CA LEU A 269 -8.05 -16.33 5.57
C LEU A 269 -8.29 -17.72 5.01
N ASN A 270 -8.02 -17.91 3.72
CA ASN A 270 -8.19 -19.20 3.07
C ASN A 270 -7.22 -20.23 3.66
N HIS A 271 -7.71 -21.41 4.00
CA HIS A 271 -6.89 -22.50 4.55
C HIS A 271 -6.54 -23.59 3.54
N ASP A 272 -7.10 -23.54 2.32
CA ASP A 272 -6.86 -24.56 1.31
C ASP A 272 -5.39 -24.58 0.88
N SER A 273 -4.77 -25.74 1.11
CA SER A 273 -3.36 -26.06 0.91
C SER A 273 -2.97 -26.18 -0.57
N ASP A 274 -3.92 -26.19 -1.49
CA ASP A 274 -3.68 -26.30 -2.93
C ASP A 274 -3.37 -24.93 -3.55
N GLN A 275 -2.28 -24.32 -3.09
CA GLN A 275 -1.67 -23.22 -3.81
C GLN A 275 -0.47 -23.75 -4.59
N THR A 276 -0.70 -23.98 -5.89
CA THR A 276 0.37 -24.02 -6.88
C THR A 276 1.21 -22.75 -6.72
N LEU A 277 2.46 -22.93 -6.31
CA LEU A 277 3.48 -21.89 -6.23
C LEU A 277 3.77 -21.36 -7.65
N ASP A 278 2.90 -20.53 -8.20
CA ASP A 278 3.15 -19.88 -9.48
C ASP A 278 4.19 -18.77 -9.27
N SER A 279 5.27 -18.86 -10.04
CA SER A 279 6.62 -18.46 -9.64
C SER A 279 6.94 -16.97 -9.69
N ASP A 280 6.01 -16.06 -10.03
CA ASP A 280 6.38 -14.65 -10.25
C ASP A 280 5.41 -13.60 -9.69
N ASN A 281 4.26 -14.00 -9.10
CA ASN A 281 3.36 -13.10 -8.37
C ASN A 281 2.86 -13.80 -7.09
N GLN A 282 3.67 -13.76 -6.03
CA GLN A 282 3.37 -14.38 -4.74
C GLN A 282 2.20 -13.69 -4.06
N VAL A 283 0.99 -14.15 -4.34
CA VAL A 283 -0.20 -13.82 -3.56
C VAL A 283 -0.29 -14.84 -2.43
N LEU A 284 -0.23 -14.35 -1.19
CA LEU A 284 -0.33 -15.15 0.03
C LEU A 284 -1.72 -14.96 0.64
N ASP A 285 -2.74 -15.55 0.01
CA ASP A 285 -4.15 -15.37 0.41
C ASP A 285 -4.44 -15.83 1.85
N ASN A 286 -3.59 -16.69 2.40
CA ASN A 286 -3.69 -17.20 3.76
C ASN A 286 -2.86 -16.38 4.78
N SER A 287 -2.19 -15.31 4.35
CA SER A 287 -1.31 -14.50 5.19
C SER A 287 -1.91 -13.14 5.49
N CYS A 288 -1.37 -12.46 6.50
CA CYS A 288 -1.85 -11.16 6.96
C CYS A 288 -0.70 -10.15 7.11
N ILE A 289 -0.97 -8.87 6.83
CA ILE A 289 -0.07 -7.76 7.17
C ILE A 289 -0.73 -6.89 8.23
N VAL A 290 -0.02 -6.64 9.32
CA VAL A 290 -0.43 -5.71 10.38
C VAL A 290 0.46 -4.47 10.33
N PHE A 291 -0.10 -3.32 9.98
CA PHE A 291 0.62 -2.06 9.88
C PHE A 291 0.62 -1.28 11.20
N THR A 292 1.81 -0.88 11.61
CA THR A 292 2.07 -0.03 12.77
C THR A 292 2.79 1.26 12.37
N ARG A 293 2.66 2.31 13.18
CA ARG A 293 3.25 3.63 12.91
C ARG A 293 4.74 3.67 13.27
N LYS A 294 5.10 3.15 14.46
CA LYS A 294 6.45 3.28 15.03
C LYS A 294 7.19 1.95 15.02
N LYS A 295 8.49 2.00 14.75
CA LYS A 295 9.42 0.84 14.78
C LYS A 295 9.40 0.07 16.11
N GLN A 296 9.35 0.78 17.24
CA GLN A 296 9.23 0.18 18.57
C GLN A 296 7.90 -0.55 18.75
N SER A 297 6.81 0.00 18.20
CA SER A 297 5.48 -0.63 18.25
C SER A 297 5.47 -1.93 17.43
N SER A 298 6.02 -1.92 16.22
CA SER A 298 6.19 -3.12 15.37
C SER A 298 6.92 -4.26 16.12
N ASN A 299 8.05 -3.93 16.74
CA ASN A 299 8.86 -4.88 17.52
C ASN A 299 8.11 -5.43 18.74
N ARG A 300 7.48 -4.55 19.53
CA ARG A 300 6.68 -4.93 20.71
C ARG A 300 5.51 -5.83 20.31
N LEU A 301 4.76 -5.42 19.29
CA LEU A 301 3.58 -6.12 18.82
C LEU A 301 3.94 -7.50 18.27
N ALA A 302 5.06 -7.63 17.55
CA ALA A 302 5.52 -8.93 17.07
C ALA A 302 5.83 -9.91 18.22
N LEU A 303 6.48 -9.45 19.31
CA LEU A 303 6.74 -10.29 20.49
C LEU A 303 5.47 -10.64 21.26
N LEU A 304 4.50 -9.71 21.31
CA LEU A 304 3.21 -9.96 21.91
C LEU A 304 2.47 -11.06 21.14
N LEU A 305 2.29 -10.89 19.82
CA LEU A 305 1.51 -11.81 19.00
C LEU A 305 2.08 -13.23 19.01
N ARG A 306 3.40 -13.41 19.11
CA ARG A 306 4.03 -14.75 19.24
C ARG A 306 3.58 -15.55 20.47
N GLN A 307 3.03 -14.88 21.49
CA GLN A 307 2.52 -15.55 22.70
C GLN A 307 1.08 -16.04 22.53
N PHE A 308 0.31 -15.44 21.61
CA PHE A 308 -1.14 -15.68 21.51
C PHE A 308 -1.58 -16.27 20.16
N ILE A 309 -0.71 -16.24 19.15
CA ILE A 309 -0.98 -16.66 17.78
C ILE A 309 -0.01 -17.79 17.39
N ASN A 310 -0.57 -18.92 16.95
CA ASN A 310 0.20 -20.11 16.56
C ASN A 310 0.77 -20.04 15.13
N SER A 311 0.55 -18.91 14.43
CA SER A 311 1.14 -18.64 13.12
C SER A 311 2.48 -17.90 13.24
N PRO A 312 3.41 -18.11 12.30
CA PRO A 312 4.69 -17.40 12.31
C PRO A 312 4.52 -15.87 12.24
N ILE A 313 5.10 -15.16 13.21
CA ILE A 313 5.07 -13.69 13.28
C ILE A 313 6.43 -13.10 12.87
N ILE A 314 6.42 -12.27 11.83
CA ILE A 314 7.61 -11.68 11.23
C ILE A 314 7.54 -10.15 11.37
N ALA A 315 8.55 -9.55 11.98
CA ALA A 315 8.65 -8.09 12.10
C ALA A 315 9.44 -7.51 10.91
N LEU A 316 8.98 -6.37 10.37
CA LEU A 316 9.66 -5.62 9.31
C LEU A 316 9.59 -4.11 9.59
N ASN A 317 10.67 -3.52 10.08
CA ASN A 317 10.72 -2.09 10.41
C ASN A 317 12.07 -1.45 10.09
N GLY A 318 12.14 -0.12 10.20
CA GLY A 318 13.33 0.67 9.84
C GLY A 318 14.54 0.54 10.76
N ASP A 319 14.44 -0.16 11.90
CA ASP A 319 15.60 -0.46 12.76
C ASP A 319 16.41 -1.67 12.28
N MET A 320 15.88 -2.39 11.28
CA MET A 320 16.52 -3.54 10.68
C MET A 320 17.47 -3.10 9.56
N PRO A 321 18.74 -3.55 9.58
CA PRO A 321 19.63 -3.45 8.42
C PRO A 321 18.99 -4.02 7.15
N GLN A 322 19.34 -3.46 5.99
CA GLN A 322 18.75 -3.86 4.70
C GLN A 322 18.82 -5.38 4.43
N PRO A 323 19.92 -6.10 4.71
CA PRO A 323 19.96 -7.56 4.53
C PRO A 323 18.94 -8.31 5.41
N GLN A 324 18.72 -7.84 6.64
CA GLN A 324 17.71 -8.43 7.53
C GLN A 324 16.29 -8.14 7.03
N ARG A 325 16.04 -6.94 6.46
CA ARG A 325 14.74 -6.63 5.84
C ARG A 325 14.45 -7.55 4.65
N ILE A 326 15.46 -7.81 3.81
CA ILE A 326 15.36 -8.75 2.69
C ILE A 326 15.12 -10.18 3.20
N GLY A 327 15.87 -10.62 4.22
CA GLY A 327 15.70 -11.94 4.83
C GLY A 327 14.32 -12.13 5.47
N ALA A 328 13.82 -11.13 6.18
CA ALA A 328 12.48 -11.11 6.75
C ALA A 328 11.39 -11.25 5.68
N LEU A 329 11.53 -10.49 4.60
CA LEU A 329 10.60 -10.53 3.48
C LEU A 329 10.65 -11.87 2.74
N ALA A 330 11.84 -12.42 2.52
CA ALA A 330 12.03 -13.75 1.95
C ALA A 330 11.42 -14.84 2.84
N LYS A 331 11.55 -14.71 4.17
CA LYS A 331 10.90 -15.60 5.14
C LYS A 331 9.38 -15.51 5.03
N PHE A 332 8.83 -14.30 5.00
CA PHE A 332 7.39 -14.08 4.85
C PHE A 332 6.84 -14.72 3.56
N LYS A 333 7.53 -14.48 2.44
CA LYS A 333 7.23 -15.06 1.13
C LYS A 333 7.26 -16.59 1.09
N LYS A 334 8.09 -17.22 1.94
CA LYS A 334 8.25 -18.68 2.03
C LYS A 334 7.39 -19.33 3.09
N THR A 335 6.64 -18.56 3.88
CA THR A 335 5.85 -19.07 5.00
C THR A 335 4.39 -18.67 4.83
N PRO A 336 3.61 -19.45 4.05
CA PRO A 336 2.17 -19.27 3.96
C PRO A 336 1.54 -19.35 5.37
N GLY A 337 0.46 -18.63 5.60
CA GLY A 337 -0.21 -18.57 6.91
C GLY A 337 0.45 -17.63 7.92
N SER A 338 1.51 -16.89 7.52
CA SER A 338 2.26 -16.03 8.43
C SER A 338 1.68 -14.62 8.55
N ILE A 339 2.07 -13.92 9.62
CA ILE A 339 1.70 -12.53 9.87
C ILE A 339 2.94 -11.64 9.80
N LEU A 340 2.90 -10.62 8.94
CA LEU A 340 3.93 -9.60 8.84
C LEU A 340 3.52 -8.35 9.62
N VAL A 341 4.25 -8.03 10.70
CA VAL A 341 4.06 -6.79 11.46
C VAL A 341 5.04 -5.73 10.96
N ALA A 342 4.53 -4.73 10.22
CA ALA A 342 5.37 -3.80 9.45
C ALA A 342 5.11 -2.32 9.74
N THR A 343 6.09 -1.46 9.44
CA THR A 343 5.88 0.00 9.29
C THR A 343 5.91 0.42 7.83
N ASP A 344 5.31 1.57 7.48
CA ASP A 344 5.26 2.06 6.10
C ASP A 344 6.64 2.32 5.49
N ILE A 345 7.60 2.77 6.30
CA ILE A 345 8.97 3.01 5.84
C ILE A 345 9.63 1.69 5.42
N ALA A 346 9.25 0.59 6.07
CA ALA A 346 9.82 -0.72 5.83
C ALA A 346 9.35 -1.35 4.53
N SER A 347 8.29 -0.83 3.89
CA SER A 347 7.83 -1.25 2.56
C SER A 347 8.46 -0.45 1.41
N ARG A 348 9.10 0.69 1.70
CA ARG A 348 9.74 1.51 0.65
C ARG A 348 10.96 0.79 0.08
N GLY A 349 10.93 0.59 -1.24
CA GLY A 349 11.95 -0.18 -1.96
C GLY A 349 11.92 -1.66 -1.61
N LEU A 350 10.82 -2.23 -1.13
CA LEU A 350 10.70 -3.68 -0.96
C LEU A 350 9.39 -4.17 -1.57
N ASP A 351 9.50 -5.27 -2.29
CA ASP A 351 8.37 -5.94 -2.93
C ASP A 351 7.57 -6.75 -1.91
N ILE A 352 6.70 -6.06 -1.17
CA ILE A 352 5.80 -6.72 -0.23
C ILE A 352 4.72 -7.47 -1.02
N PRO A 353 4.61 -8.81 -0.84
CA PRO A 353 3.64 -9.64 -1.55
C PRO A 353 2.20 -9.23 -1.20
N LEU A 354 1.28 -9.69 -2.03
CA LEU A 354 -0.15 -9.50 -1.77
C LEU A 354 -0.63 -10.51 -0.74
N VAL A 355 -1.59 -10.12 0.08
CA VAL A 355 -2.08 -10.93 1.20
C VAL A 355 -3.61 -10.95 1.26
N GLY A 356 -4.19 -11.95 1.92
CA GLY A 356 -5.64 -12.05 2.10
C GLY A 356 -6.20 -10.97 3.02
N LEU A 357 -5.46 -10.62 4.09
CA LEU A 357 -5.90 -9.65 5.09
C LEU A 357 -4.86 -8.56 5.36
N VAL A 358 -5.31 -7.31 5.39
CA VAL A 358 -4.54 -6.16 5.87
C VAL A 358 -5.22 -5.59 7.11
N ILE A 359 -4.47 -5.44 8.20
CA ILE A 359 -4.94 -4.76 9.41
C ILE A 359 -4.11 -3.48 9.65
N ASN A 360 -4.77 -2.33 9.63
CA ASN A 360 -4.20 -1.08 10.13
C ASN A 360 -4.37 -1.05 11.65
N TYR A 361 -3.36 -1.53 12.38
CA TYR A 361 -3.32 -1.43 13.84
C TYR A 361 -3.17 0.02 14.31
N ASP A 362 -2.30 0.78 13.63
CA ASP A 362 -2.24 2.24 13.78
C ASP A 362 -2.83 2.90 12.52
N VAL A 363 -3.73 3.87 12.70
CA VAL A 363 -4.29 4.65 11.59
C VAL A 363 -3.16 5.37 10.82
N PRO A 364 -3.12 5.25 9.47
CA PRO A 364 -2.14 5.96 8.63
C PRO A 364 -2.32 7.48 8.73
N LEU A 365 -1.32 8.26 8.30
CA LEU A 365 -1.33 9.72 8.47
C LEU A 365 -2.04 10.48 7.35
N ASP A 366 -2.42 9.80 6.26
CA ASP A 366 -3.09 10.41 5.12
C ASP A 366 -3.79 9.34 4.27
N ALA A 367 -4.78 9.77 3.48
CA ALA A 367 -5.52 8.91 2.55
C ALA A 367 -4.61 8.18 1.54
N LYS A 368 -3.50 8.79 1.11
CA LYS A 368 -2.58 8.16 0.14
C LYS A 368 -1.91 6.93 0.73
N THR A 369 -1.43 7.03 1.97
CA THR A 369 -0.80 5.97 2.73
C THR A 369 -1.82 4.88 3.07
N TYR A 370 -3.04 5.27 3.46
CA TYR A 370 -4.16 4.35 3.63
C TYR A 370 -4.37 3.48 2.37
N MET A 371 -4.54 4.10 1.20
CA MET A 371 -4.72 3.39 -0.07
C MET A 371 -3.53 2.49 -0.42
N HIS A 372 -2.30 2.89 -0.09
CA HIS A 372 -1.12 2.06 -0.31
C HIS A 372 -1.06 0.81 0.58
N ARG A 373 -1.54 0.93 1.82
CA ARG A 373 -1.59 -0.17 2.79
C ARG A 373 -2.67 -1.18 2.41
N ILE A 374 -3.90 -0.73 2.21
CA ILE A 374 -5.01 -1.61 1.86
C ILE A 374 -4.83 -2.22 0.46
N GLY A 375 -4.14 -1.51 -0.45
CA GLY A 375 -3.73 -2.07 -1.74
C GLY A 375 -2.68 -3.19 -1.65
N ARG A 376 -2.29 -3.65 -0.45
CA ARG A 376 -1.55 -4.91 -0.27
C ARG A 376 -2.47 -6.14 -0.28
N THR A 377 -3.78 -5.96 -0.34
CA THR A 377 -4.77 -7.00 -0.54
C THR A 377 -5.64 -6.69 -1.78
N ALA A 378 -6.50 -7.61 -2.20
CA ALA A 378 -7.44 -7.49 -3.32
C ALA A 378 -6.81 -6.97 -4.64
N ARG A 379 -5.94 -7.78 -5.26
CA ARG A 379 -5.30 -7.47 -6.56
C ARG A 379 -5.24 -8.70 -7.46
N ALA A 380 -5.00 -8.49 -8.75
CA ALA A 380 -4.99 -9.53 -9.78
C ALA A 380 -6.31 -10.33 -9.90
N GLY A 381 -7.45 -9.65 -9.71
CA GLY A 381 -8.77 -10.26 -9.87
C GLY A 381 -9.27 -11.06 -8.66
N ARG A 382 -8.52 -11.11 -7.56
CA ARG A 382 -8.91 -11.79 -6.30
C ARG A 382 -9.60 -10.83 -5.33
N GLU A 383 -10.43 -11.41 -4.47
CA GLU A 383 -11.02 -10.72 -3.32
C GLU A 383 -9.99 -10.56 -2.20
N GLY A 384 -10.20 -9.57 -1.33
CA GLY A 384 -9.32 -9.32 -0.20
C GLY A 384 -9.96 -8.39 0.81
N CYS A 385 -9.44 -8.39 2.03
CA CYS A 385 -10.03 -7.63 3.13
C CYS A 385 -9.04 -6.69 3.81
N ALA A 386 -9.49 -5.48 4.13
CA ALA A 386 -8.76 -4.50 4.91
C ALA A 386 -9.56 -4.05 6.12
N LEU A 387 -8.99 -4.20 7.32
CA LEU A 387 -9.57 -3.75 8.59
C LEU A 387 -8.73 -2.61 9.18
N THR A 388 -9.38 -1.55 9.64
CA THR A 388 -8.71 -0.45 10.35
C THR A 388 -9.25 -0.32 11.77
N LEU A 389 -8.34 -0.46 12.74
CA LEU A 389 -8.68 -0.29 14.15
C LEU A 389 -8.69 1.20 14.48
N LEU A 390 -9.86 1.70 14.88
CA LEU A 390 -10.06 3.07 15.31
C LEU A 390 -10.18 3.11 16.82
N THR A 391 -9.63 4.16 17.43
CA THR A 391 -9.76 4.40 18.87
C THR A 391 -10.33 5.78 19.10
N GLN A 392 -10.68 6.08 20.34
CA GLN A 392 -11.18 7.41 20.72
C GLN A 392 -10.22 8.55 20.32
N TYR A 393 -8.93 8.25 20.12
CA TYR A 393 -7.91 9.24 19.73
C TYR A 393 -7.69 9.33 18.21
N SER A 394 -8.19 8.39 17.42
CA SER A 394 -7.91 8.31 15.99
C SER A 394 -9.14 8.43 15.09
N VAL A 395 -10.35 8.27 15.64
CA VAL A 395 -11.60 8.29 14.86
C VAL A 395 -11.83 9.63 14.13
N VAL A 396 -11.68 10.76 14.82
CA VAL A 396 -11.87 12.09 14.21
C VAL A 396 -10.85 12.32 13.09
N PHE A 397 -9.58 12.05 13.39
CA PHE A 397 -8.50 12.14 12.41
C PHE A 397 -8.75 11.25 11.18
N TYR A 398 -9.21 10.01 11.38
CA TYR A 398 -9.52 9.10 10.30
C TYR A 398 -10.61 9.66 9.39
N ILE A 399 -11.70 10.19 9.97
CA ILE A 399 -12.79 10.77 9.20
C ILE A 399 -12.28 11.95 8.36
N ASP A 400 -11.52 12.85 8.97
CA ASP A 400 -11.08 14.09 8.33
C ASP A 400 -9.99 13.89 7.28
N GLU A 401 -8.95 13.11 7.59
CA GLU A 401 -7.75 12.99 6.76
C GLU A 401 -7.79 11.81 5.81
N ILE A 402 -8.69 10.84 6.04
CA ILE A 402 -8.78 9.62 5.24
C ILE A 402 -10.16 9.50 4.61
N GLU A 403 -11.22 9.26 5.39
CA GLU A 403 -12.54 8.87 4.87
C GLU A 403 -13.13 9.92 3.93
N LYS A 404 -13.08 11.21 4.30
CA LYS A 404 -13.56 12.32 3.44
C LYS A 404 -12.88 12.38 2.07
N HIS A 405 -11.66 11.86 1.96
CA HIS A 405 -10.89 11.85 0.72
C HIS A 405 -11.10 10.59 -0.11
N LEU A 406 -11.71 9.53 0.46
CA LEU A 406 -11.99 8.29 -0.26
C LEU A 406 -13.14 8.51 -1.25
N THR A 407 -13.04 7.89 -2.43
CA THR A 407 -14.10 7.93 -3.45
C THR A 407 -14.61 6.52 -3.75
N ASP A 408 -15.89 6.40 -4.07
CA ASP A 408 -16.50 5.11 -4.45
C ASP A 408 -15.81 4.47 -5.68
N THR A 409 -16.20 3.25 -6.03
CA THR A 409 -15.66 2.49 -7.17
C THR A 409 -15.96 3.13 -8.52
N GLU A 410 -16.79 4.16 -8.58
CA GLU A 410 -17.06 4.96 -9.78
C GLU A 410 -16.31 6.31 -9.76
N GLY A 411 -15.68 6.65 -8.63
CA GLY A 411 -15.02 7.92 -8.38
C GLY A 411 -15.97 9.08 -8.14
N LYS A 412 -17.27 8.86 -7.88
CA LYS A 412 -18.29 9.92 -7.94
C LYS A 412 -18.58 10.57 -6.60
N THR A 413 -18.55 9.81 -5.50
CA THR A 413 -18.95 10.29 -4.18
C THR A 413 -17.96 9.93 -3.08
N ALA A 414 -18.02 10.65 -1.95
CA ALA A 414 -17.25 10.33 -0.76
C ALA A 414 -17.62 8.94 -0.24
N PHE A 415 -16.64 8.03 -0.19
CA PHE A 415 -16.87 6.64 0.22
C PHE A 415 -16.72 6.50 1.72
N LYS A 416 -17.83 6.16 2.39
CA LYS A 416 -17.83 5.86 3.82
C LYS A 416 -17.44 4.39 4.04
N VAL A 417 -16.45 4.15 4.89
CA VAL A 417 -16.03 2.78 5.20
C VAL A 417 -16.96 2.20 6.26
N PRO A 418 -17.58 1.03 6.02
CA PRO A 418 -18.52 0.45 6.98
C PRO A 418 -17.81 -0.01 8.26
N SER A 419 -18.54 0.04 9.38
CA SER A 419 -18.09 -0.62 10.60
C SER A 419 -18.10 -2.13 10.43
N LEU A 420 -17.10 -2.82 10.97
CA LEU A 420 -16.97 -4.28 10.93
C LEU A 420 -18.15 -4.96 11.62
N LEU A 421 -18.48 -4.49 12.83
CA LEU A 421 -19.65 -4.91 13.60
C LEU A 421 -20.53 -3.71 13.88
N LYS A 422 -21.83 -3.95 14.02
CA LYS A 422 -22.76 -2.95 14.54
C LYS A 422 -22.54 -2.84 16.06
N PRO A 423 -22.36 -1.62 16.60
CA PRO A 423 -22.29 -1.43 18.04
C PRO A 423 -23.47 -2.09 18.77
N ASP A 424 -23.18 -2.72 19.90
CA ASP A 424 -24.16 -3.40 20.77
C ASP A 424 -24.90 -4.59 20.12
N SER A 425 -24.46 -5.03 18.94
CA SER A 425 -24.93 -6.29 18.37
C SER A 425 -24.49 -7.48 19.21
N GLU A 426 -25.17 -8.60 19.09
CA GLU A 426 -24.81 -9.83 19.81
C GLU A 426 -23.39 -10.30 19.46
N GLU A 427 -22.96 -10.10 18.22
CA GLU A 427 -21.57 -10.35 17.79
C GLU A 427 -20.59 -9.42 18.49
N ASP A 428 -20.91 -8.13 18.56
CA ASP A 428 -20.07 -7.11 19.23
C ASP A 428 -19.88 -7.45 20.71
N LYS A 429 -20.96 -7.73 21.44
CA LYS A 429 -20.92 -8.14 22.86
C LYS A 429 -20.13 -9.42 23.10
N ARG A 430 -20.26 -10.41 22.21
CA ARG A 430 -19.48 -11.65 22.32
C ARG A 430 -18.00 -11.42 22.07
N LEU A 431 -17.64 -10.53 21.14
CA LEU A 431 -16.25 -10.13 20.94
C LEU A 431 -15.71 -9.37 22.15
N GLU A 432 -16.50 -8.47 22.74
CA GLU A 432 -16.18 -7.78 24.01
C GLU A 432 -15.88 -8.79 25.12
N GLN A 433 -16.73 -9.80 25.31
CA GLN A 433 -16.53 -10.84 26.33
C GLN A 433 -15.18 -11.57 26.15
N LEU A 434 -14.86 -11.98 24.93
CA LEU A 434 -13.58 -12.64 24.64
C LEU A 434 -12.37 -11.72 24.86
N VAL A 435 -12.55 -10.43 24.62
CA VAL A 435 -11.52 -9.41 24.88
C VAL A 435 -11.29 -9.27 26.38
N ASP A 436 -12.37 -9.20 27.17
CA ASP A 436 -12.29 -9.08 28.63
C ASP A 436 -11.64 -10.33 29.26
N ASP A 437 -11.98 -11.52 28.77
CA ASP A 437 -11.39 -12.79 29.22
C ASP A 437 -9.86 -12.85 28.98
N LEU A 438 -9.37 -12.18 27.93
CA LEU A 438 -7.94 -12.13 27.58
C LEU A 438 -7.19 -10.95 28.20
N GLU A 439 -7.89 -9.98 28.78
CA GLU A 439 -7.30 -8.66 29.07
C GLU A 439 -6.09 -8.75 30.01
N ILE A 440 -6.21 -9.49 31.11
CA ILE A 440 -5.15 -9.61 32.12
C ILE A 440 -3.89 -10.25 31.51
N GLU A 441 -4.05 -11.37 30.81
CA GLU A 441 -2.93 -12.11 30.22
C GLU A 441 -2.21 -11.26 29.15
N VAL A 442 -2.98 -10.58 28.30
CA VAL A 442 -2.46 -9.71 27.24
C VAL A 442 -1.74 -8.49 27.82
N GLN A 443 -2.27 -7.87 28.87
CA GLN A 443 -1.62 -6.75 29.53
C GLN A 443 -0.25 -7.14 30.10
N ASP A 444 -0.17 -8.27 30.81
CA ASP A 444 1.08 -8.80 31.36
C ASP A 444 2.09 -9.14 30.26
N ALA A 445 1.63 -9.79 29.18
CA ALA A 445 2.46 -10.10 28.01
C ALA A 445 2.94 -8.84 27.29
N SER A 446 2.12 -7.79 27.25
CA SER A 446 2.47 -6.50 26.66
C SER A 446 3.56 -5.79 27.46
N ILE A 447 3.49 -5.84 28.80
CA ILE A 447 4.55 -5.33 29.70
C ILE A 447 5.87 -6.08 29.46
N ARG A 448 5.85 -7.42 29.45
CA ARG A 448 7.04 -8.24 29.16
C ARG A 448 7.64 -7.91 27.79
N SER A 449 6.81 -7.77 26.78
CA SER A 449 7.24 -7.42 25.41
C SER A 449 7.87 -6.04 25.34
N LYS A 450 7.29 -5.03 26.03
CA LYS A 450 7.88 -3.68 26.13
C LYS A 450 9.26 -3.70 26.80
N LYS A 451 9.41 -4.47 27.89
CA LYS A 451 10.69 -4.63 28.59
C LYS A 451 11.75 -5.25 27.68
N ALA A 452 11.42 -6.34 26.99
CA ALA A 452 12.34 -7.00 26.06
C ALA A 452 12.81 -6.07 24.92
N VAL A 453 11.91 -5.27 24.34
CA VAL A 453 12.26 -4.27 23.32
C VAL A 453 13.17 -3.17 23.88
N ALA A 454 12.91 -2.70 25.10
CA ALA A 454 13.75 -1.72 25.76
C ALA A 454 15.17 -2.25 26.01
N ASP A 455 15.30 -3.50 26.47
CA ASP A 455 16.59 -4.12 26.76
C ASP A 455 17.42 -4.34 25.47
N LEU A 456 16.78 -4.71 24.36
CA LEU A 456 17.41 -4.76 23.04
C LEU A 456 18.00 -3.42 22.60
N SER A 457 17.26 -2.33 22.84
CA SER A 457 17.72 -0.98 22.50
C SER A 457 18.91 -0.53 23.36
N LYS A 458 18.98 -0.97 24.62
CA LYS A 458 20.11 -0.72 25.53
C LYS A 458 21.34 -1.55 25.18
N GLY A 459 21.15 -2.82 24.79
CA GLY A 459 22.24 -3.71 24.35
C GLY A 459 22.97 -3.18 23.11
N LYS A 460 22.24 -2.61 22.15
CA LYS A 460 22.83 -1.90 20.98
C LYS A 460 23.74 -0.74 21.37
N ARG A 461 23.45 -0.03 22.47
CA ARG A 461 24.26 1.12 22.94
C ARG A 461 25.56 0.71 23.63
N LYS A 462 25.66 -0.52 24.14
CA LYS A 462 26.82 -0.99 24.91
C LYS A 462 27.87 -1.75 24.08
N GLY A 463 27.68 -1.90 22.76
CA GLY A 463 28.69 -2.53 21.89
C GLY A 463 29.03 -3.98 22.25
N VAL A 464 28.12 -4.71 22.90
CA VAL A 464 28.39 -6.07 23.37
C VAL A 464 28.37 -7.04 22.19
N MET A 465 29.49 -7.71 21.96
CA MET A 465 29.65 -8.73 20.93
C MET A 465 28.71 -9.91 21.24
N GLY A 466 27.76 -10.22 20.34
CA GLY A 466 26.72 -11.25 20.54
C GLY A 466 25.32 -10.73 20.93
N ALA A 467 25.11 -9.41 21.05
CA ALA A 467 23.80 -8.84 21.34
C ALA A 467 22.84 -8.93 20.12
N PHE A 468 21.63 -9.45 20.34
CA PHE A 468 20.58 -9.53 19.32
C PHE A 468 20.27 -8.16 18.72
N THR A 469 20.35 -8.05 17.38
CA THR A 469 20.12 -6.77 16.67
C THR A 469 18.70 -6.62 16.14
N SER A 470 17.93 -7.71 16.16
CA SER A 470 16.56 -7.81 15.66
C SER A 470 15.67 -8.59 16.61
N VAL A 471 14.39 -8.22 16.68
CA VAL A 471 13.35 -9.00 17.38
C VAL A 471 13.17 -10.39 16.76
N GLN A 472 13.62 -10.61 15.53
CA GLN A 472 13.60 -11.93 14.91
C GLN A 472 14.51 -12.94 15.60
N ASP A 473 15.57 -12.46 16.24
CA ASP A 473 16.58 -13.32 16.87
C ASP A 473 16.31 -13.51 18.38
N VAL A 474 15.30 -12.83 18.90
CA VAL A 474 14.99 -12.76 20.33
C VAL A 474 14.00 -13.83 20.72
N LYS A 475 14.36 -14.66 21.71
CA LYS A 475 13.44 -15.61 22.34
C LYS A 475 12.26 -14.85 22.97
N THR A 476 11.04 -15.29 22.67
CA THR A 476 9.82 -14.70 23.22
C THR A 476 9.81 -14.86 24.76
N PRO A 477 9.61 -13.79 25.54
CA PRO A 477 9.59 -13.88 27.00
C PRO A 477 8.32 -14.62 27.48
N LEU A 478 8.50 -15.81 28.04
CA LEU A 478 7.42 -16.66 28.55
C LEU A 478 7.04 -16.30 30.01
N ALA A 479 5.81 -16.67 30.40
CA ALA A 479 5.29 -16.56 31.76
C ALA A 479 6.12 -17.47 32.70
N GLY A 480 7.17 -16.90 33.30
CA GLY A 480 8.10 -17.63 34.18
C GLY A 480 9.49 -16.99 34.28
N GLN A 481 9.86 -16.10 33.35
CA GLN A 481 11.20 -15.46 33.33
C GLN A 481 11.26 -14.05 33.96
N VAL A 482 10.25 -13.63 34.72
CA VAL A 482 10.27 -12.35 35.45
C VAL A 482 9.93 -12.63 36.92
N THR A 483 10.96 -12.77 37.74
CA THR A 483 10.82 -12.87 39.19
C THR A 483 10.34 -11.55 39.79
N GLN A 484 9.32 -11.69 40.64
CA GLN A 484 8.89 -10.87 41.77
C GLN A 484 9.44 -9.43 41.88
N HIS A 485 8.59 -8.45 41.59
CA HIS A 485 8.31 -7.37 42.54
C HIS A 485 6.88 -6.87 42.29
N GLY A 486 6.08 -6.87 43.35
CA GLY A 486 4.63 -6.86 43.29
C GLY A 486 4.00 -5.61 42.67
N LEU A 487 2.85 -5.83 42.05
CA LEU A 487 1.78 -4.85 41.92
C LEU A 487 0.47 -5.55 42.29
N LYS A 488 -0.20 -5.01 43.31
CA LYS A 488 -1.54 -5.43 43.72
C LYS A 488 -2.52 -5.08 42.61
N SER A 489 -3.37 -6.02 42.22
CA SER A 489 -4.53 -5.81 41.34
C SER A 489 -5.44 -4.74 41.92
N SER A 490 -5.58 -3.60 41.24
CA SER A 490 -6.43 -2.50 41.70
C SER A 490 -7.87 -2.64 41.18
N GLN A 491 -8.82 -2.41 42.07
CA GLN A 491 -10.28 -2.34 41.87
C GLN A 491 -10.75 -1.26 40.84
N TRP A 492 -9.84 -0.69 40.05
CA TRP A 492 -10.09 0.39 39.08
C TRP A 492 -10.73 -0.09 37.77
N ALA A 493 -10.59 -1.39 37.44
CA ALA A 493 -11.00 -1.92 36.13
C ALA A 493 -12.53 -1.98 35.94
N SER A 494 -13.30 -2.22 37.01
CA SER A 494 -14.76 -2.37 36.93
C SER A 494 -15.51 -1.05 36.75
N GLU A 495 -15.03 0.05 37.34
CA GLU A 495 -15.67 1.37 37.23
C GLU A 495 -15.36 2.06 35.89
N ALA A 496 -14.15 1.84 35.35
CA ALA A 496 -13.74 2.43 34.06
C ALA A 496 -14.53 1.92 32.85
N SER A 497 -15.08 0.69 32.90
CA SER A 497 -15.81 0.10 31.77
C SER A 497 -17.18 0.78 31.55
N GLN A 498 -17.93 1.07 32.62
CA GLN A 498 -19.24 1.72 32.52
C GLN A 498 -19.14 3.21 32.15
N GLU A 499 -18.14 3.91 32.66
CA GLU A 499 -17.92 5.33 32.36
C GLU A 499 -17.42 5.52 30.91
N ARG A 500 -16.61 4.58 30.41
CA ARG A 500 -16.15 4.54 29.01
C ARG A 500 -17.26 4.26 28.00
N LYS A 501 -18.21 3.37 28.31
CA LYS A 501 -19.37 3.12 27.42
C LYS A 501 -20.19 4.39 27.21
N LYS A 502 -20.42 5.17 28.26
CA LYS A 502 -21.11 6.47 28.18
C LYS A 502 -20.34 7.54 27.39
N GLU A 503 -19.01 7.54 27.47
CA GLU A 503 -18.19 8.50 26.72
C GLU A 503 -18.11 8.15 25.23
N ILE A 504 -18.04 6.86 24.90
CA ILE A 504 -18.14 6.38 23.51
C ILE A 504 -19.52 6.71 22.91
N GLU A 505 -20.61 6.48 23.65
CA GLU A 505 -21.97 6.89 23.23
C GLU A 505 -22.07 8.40 22.98
N ARG A 506 -21.46 9.23 23.84
CA ARG A 506 -21.41 10.69 23.63
C ARG A 506 -20.65 11.06 22.37
N VAL A 507 -19.49 10.45 22.11
CA VAL A 507 -18.70 10.72 20.90
C VAL A 507 -19.47 10.26 19.64
N MET A 508 -20.14 9.11 19.70
CA MET A 508 -20.97 8.60 18.61
C MET A 508 -22.21 9.47 18.37
N ALA A 509 -22.82 10.01 19.43
CA ALA A 509 -23.91 10.97 19.33
C ALA A 509 -23.44 12.30 18.74
N ALA A 510 -22.28 12.81 19.14
CA ALA A 510 -21.69 14.05 18.62
C ALA A 510 -21.35 13.95 17.11
N VAL A 511 -20.86 12.80 16.66
CA VAL A 511 -20.63 12.50 15.23
C VAL A 511 -21.94 12.37 14.44
N SER A 512 -23.04 12.06 15.11
CA SER A 512 -24.38 11.93 14.51
C SER A 512 -25.12 13.28 14.42
N THR A 513 -24.86 14.21 15.34
CA THR A 513 -25.55 15.51 15.42
C THR A 513 -25.13 16.55 14.38
N ASP A 514 -23.94 16.41 13.75
CA ASP A 514 -23.52 17.29 12.64
C ASP A 514 -24.31 17.06 11.33
N LYS A 515 -25.12 15.99 11.26
CA LYS A 515 -26.06 15.77 10.14
C LYS A 515 -27.28 16.70 10.18
N GLN A 516 -27.75 17.11 11.36
CA GLN A 516 -28.95 17.96 11.46
C GLN A 516 -28.67 19.45 11.19
N ALA A 517 -27.43 19.90 11.36
CA ALA A 517 -27.04 21.27 11.02
C ALA A 517 -26.83 21.49 9.51
N THR A 518 -26.61 20.42 8.73
CA THR A 518 -26.38 20.49 7.28
C THR A 518 -27.62 20.13 6.44
N GLU A 519 -28.64 19.48 7.02
CA GLU A 519 -29.92 19.18 6.35
C GLU A 519 -30.94 20.34 6.36
N ASN A 520 -30.80 21.34 7.25
CA ASN A 520 -31.73 22.49 7.34
C ASN A 520 -31.44 23.65 6.37
N GLN A 521 -30.43 23.55 5.50
CA GLN A 521 -30.15 24.57 4.47
C GLN A 521 -30.61 24.19 3.05
N TYR A 522 -31.16 22.99 2.83
CA TYR A 522 -31.53 22.51 1.48
C TYR A 522 -33.01 22.15 1.28
N SER A 523 -33.90 22.42 2.25
CA SER A 523 -35.33 22.08 2.16
C SER A 523 -36.28 23.27 1.89
N HIS A 524 -35.78 24.49 1.68
CA HIS A 524 -36.63 25.69 1.53
C HIS A 524 -36.49 26.48 0.22
N VAL A 525 -36.17 25.85 -0.91
CA VAL A 525 -36.42 26.48 -2.22
C VAL A 525 -36.73 25.41 -3.27
N PHE A 526 -37.89 24.74 -3.23
CA PHE A 526 -38.58 24.18 -4.41
C PHE A 526 -39.93 23.57 -3.98
N THR A 527 -40.91 24.42 -3.68
CA THR A 527 -42.32 24.08 -3.94
C THR A 527 -42.99 25.31 -4.56
N THR A 528 -43.06 25.28 -5.88
CA THR A 528 -43.72 26.26 -6.72
C THR A 528 -45.24 26.13 -6.59
N SER A 529 -45.90 27.28 -6.44
CA SER A 529 -47.05 27.66 -7.26
C SER A 529 -48.15 26.59 -7.44
N THR A 530 -49.15 26.61 -6.56
CA THR A 530 -50.55 26.30 -6.94
C THR A 530 -51.53 27.29 -6.29
N LYS A 531 -51.99 28.21 -7.13
CA LYS A 531 -53.32 28.86 -7.20
C LYS A 531 -54.07 29.24 -5.90
N LYS A 532 -54.17 30.57 -5.71
CA LYS A 532 -55.41 31.39 -5.70
C LYS A 532 -56.70 30.74 -5.13
N ARG A 533 -57.16 31.21 -3.96
CA ARG A 533 -58.40 32.00 -3.72
C ARG A 533 -58.91 31.82 -2.28
N LYS A 534 -59.46 32.91 -1.73
CA LYS A 534 -60.09 33.10 -0.39
C LYS A 534 -59.04 33.25 0.72
N SER A 535 -58.98 34.29 1.53
CA SER A 535 -59.97 35.28 1.97
C SER A 535 -59.25 36.56 2.43
N ARG A 536 -59.74 37.72 1.97
CA ARG A 536 -59.36 39.05 2.44
C ARG A 536 -60.62 39.66 3.06
N ALA A 537 -60.69 39.67 4.38
CA ALA A 537 -61.58 40.41 5.29
C ALA A 537 -61.17 39.88 6.67
N SER A 538 -60.63 40.60 7.63
CA SER A 538 -60.66 41.98 8.09
C SER A 538 -59.28 42.18 8.78
N GLU A 539 -58.63 43.34 8.83
CA GLU A 539 -59.06 44.47 9.64
C GLU A 539 -58.14 45.67 9.38
N LYS A 540 -58.65 46.83 9.80
CA LYS A 540 -58.28 48.20 9.46
C LYS A 540 -56.95 48.66 10.08
N ARG A 541 -56.30 49.60 9.36
CA ARG A 541 -55.68 50.88 9.82
C ARG A 541 -54.53 50.74 10.84
N SER A 542 -53.38 51.42 10.73
CA SER A 542 -53.15 52.81 10.33
C SER A 542 -51.62 53.07 10.16
N LYS A 543 -51.27 54.07 9.32
CA LYS A 543 -50.17 55.08 9.42
C LYS A 543 -48.79 54.62 9.95
N LYS A 544 -47.61 54.98 9.45
CA LYS A 544 -47.02 55.83 8.40
C LYS A 544 -45.48 55.52 8.46
N PRO A 545 -44.65 55.95 7.50
CA PRO A 545 -43.29 55.44 7.28
C PRO A 545 -42.18 56.37 7.81
N ARG A 546 -40.95 55.84 7.91
CA ARG A 546 -39.63 56.50 7.66
C ARG A 546 -38.53 55.44 7.83
N LYS A 547 -37.78 55.06 6.77
CA LYS A 547 -36.46 55.62 6.35
C LYS A 547 -35.50 55.74 7.55
N PHE A 548 -34.35 55.08 7.63
CA PHE A 548 -33.35 54.70 6.61
C PHE A 548 -32.91 53.24 6.74
#